data_AF-A0A329J3L7-F1
#
_entry.id   AF-A0A329J3L7-F1
#
_cell.length_a   1.000
_cell.length_b   1.000
_cell.length_c   1.000
_cell.angle_alpha   90.00
_cell.angle_beta   90.00
_cell.angle_gamma   90.00
#
_symmetry.space_group_name_H-M   'P 1'
#
loop_
_entity.id
_entity.type
_entity.pdbx_description
1 polymer ?
#
loop_
_entity_poly.entity_id
_entity_poly.type
_entity_poly.pdbx_seq_one_letter_code
_entity_poly.pdbx_strand_id
1 'polypeptide(L)'
;MQSQKGFTLIELMIVVAIIGILAAVAIPAYQNYTLRAQASSLLASLDSAKVAVAENWSQGLTGTSLCNASPTGTIANCTGSGTLTASRTNPTVSVTLVPSTANASVTGGNISWTCTVSPATANPGSACTGS
;
A
#
# COMPACT_ATOMS: atom_id res chain seq x y z
N MET A 1 -47.73 22.02 -33.60
CA MET A 1 -46.41 21.39 -33.77
C MET A 1 -45.44 22.14 -32.87
N GLN A 2 -45.12 21.59 -31.69
CA GLN A 2 -44.09 22.18 -30.82
C GLN A 2 -42.74 22.09 -31.54
N SER A 3 -42.11 23.23 -31.80
CA SER A 3 -40.75 23.28 -32.34
C SER A 3 -39.82 22.60 -31.34
N GLN A 4 -39.29 21.43 -31.71
CA GLN A 4 -38.18 20.83 -30.98
C GLN A 4 -36.96 21.74 -31.18
N LYS A 5 -36.61 22.52 -30.14
CA LYS A 5 -35.34 23.24 -30.10
C LYS A 5 -34.24 22.21 -29.90
N GLY A 6 -33.52 21.87 -30.97
CA GLY A 6 -32.31 21.05 -30.88
C GLY A 6 -31.19 21.80 -30.15
N PHE A 7 -30.29 21.05 -29.52
CA PHE A 7 -29.05 21.58 -28.94
C PHE A 7 -28.20 22.23 -30.03
N THR A 8 -27.61 23.38 -29.75
CA THR A 8 -26.69 24.04 -30.68
C THR A 8 -25.31 23.40 -30.61
N LEU A 9 -24.59 23.38 -31.74
CA LEU A 9 -23.20 22.91 -31.78
C LEU A 9 -22.30 23.73 -30.86
N ILE A 10 -22.60 25.03 -30.66
CA ILE A 10 -21.84 25.89 -29.77
C ILE A 10 -22.06 25.52 -28.29
N GLU A 11 -23.29 25.16 -27.88
CA GLU A 11 -23.55 24.66 -26.53
C GLU A 11 -22.78 23.37 -26.26
N LEU A 12 -22.78 22.43 -27.22
CA LEU A 12 -22.03 21.19 -27.08
C LEU A 12 -20.51 21.43 -26.99
N MET A 13 -19.97 22.35 -27.78
CA MET A 13 -18.55 22.68 -27.73
C MET A 13 -18.12 23.30 -26.39
N ILE A 14 -18.97 24.15 -25.79
CA ILE A 14 -18.69 24.74 -24.47
C ILE A 14 -18.69 23.66 -23.39
N VAL A 15 -19.65 22.72 -23.43
CA VAL A 15 -19.71 21.62 -22.46
C VAL A 15 -18.47 20.74 -22.55
N VAL A 16 -18.04 20.37 -23.77
CA VAL A 16 -16.82 19.57 -23.95
C VAL A 16 -15.58 20.31 -23.46
N ALA A 17 -15.49 21.62 -23.67
CA ALA A 17 -14.39 22.43 -23.16
C ALA A 17 -14.31 22.42 -21.62
N ILE A 18 -15.45 22.56 -20.93
CA ILE A 18 -15.50 22.51 -19.47
C ILE A 18 -15.14 21.10 -18.95
N ILE A 19 -15.70 20.05 -19.55
CA ILE A 19 -15.36 18.66 -19.19
C ILE A 19 -13.87 18.39 -19.40
N GLY A 20 -13.27 18.91 -20.47
CA GLY A 20 -11.84 18.78 -20.74
C GLY A 20 -10.96 19.35 -19.62
N ILE A 21 -11.30 20.54 -19.11
CA ILE A 21 -10.57 21.17 -18.00
C ILE A 21 -10.73 20.35 -16.71
N LEU A 22 -11.95 19.91 -16.39
CA LEU A 22 -12.22 19.11 -15.19
C LEU A 22 -11.51 17.76 -15.25
N ALA A 23 -11.53 17.09 -16.41
CA ALA A 23 -10.89 15.80 -16.62
C ALA A 23 -9.37 15.87 -16.41
N ALA A 24 -8.72 16.95 -16.85
CA ALA A 24 -7.28 17.14 -16.69
C ALA A 24 -6.83 17.13 -15.22
N VAL A 25 -7.66 17.60 -14.29
CA VAL A 25 -7.37 17.60 -12.84
C VAL A 25 -7.90 16.33 -12.17
N ALA A 26 -9.09 15.88 -12.55
CA ALA A 26 -9.78 14.78 -11.89
C ALA A 26 -9.13 13.41 -12.16
N ILE A 27 -8.66 13.16 -13.39
CA ILE A 27 -8.04 11.88 -13.76
C ILE A 27 -6.78 11.57 -12.92
N PRO A 28 -5.77 12.44 -12.83
CA PRO A 28 -4.58 12.16 -12.03
C PRO A 28 -4.89 12.07 -10.54
N ALA A 29 -5.83 12.86 -10.03
CA ALA A 29 -6.28 12.78 -8.64
C ALA A 29 -6.94 11.41 -8.32
N TYR A 30 -7.82 10.94 -9.21
CA TYR A 30 -8.47 9.63 -9.07
C TYR A 30 -7.46 8.47 -9.14
N GLN A 31 -6.50 8.55 -10.05
CA GLN A 31 -5.42 7.56 -10.13
C GLN A 31 -4.64 7.49 -8.82
N ASN A 32 -4.21 8.62 -8.26
CA ASN A 32 -3.52 8.66 -6.97
C ASN A 32 -4.38 8.10 -5.81
N TYR A 33 -5.69 8.38 -5.81
CA TYR A 33 -6.60 7.82 -4.80
C TYR A 33 -6.67 6.29 -4.89
N THR A 34 -6.83 5.74 -6.09
CA THR A 34 -6.88 4.28 -6.29
C THR A 34 -5.57 3.59 -5.94
N LEU A 35 -4.42 4.24 -6.17
CA LEU A 35 -3.10 3.74 -5.77
C LEU A 35 -2.97 3.67 -4.25
N ARG A 36 -3.39 4.72 -3.53
CA ARG A 36 -3.38 4.75 -2.05
C ARG A 36 -4.30 3.71 -1.44
N ALA A 37 -5.50 3.54 -1.98
CA ALA A 37 -6.43 2.51 -1.54
C ALA A 37 -5.83 1.10 -1.71
N GLN A 38 -5.13 0.86 -2.82
CA GLN A 38 -4.41 -0.41 -3.04
C GLN A 38 -3.27 -0.59 -2.03
N ALA A 39 -2.45 0.43 -1.77
CA ALA A 39 -1.39 0.35 -0.77
C ALA A 39 -1.94 0.03 0.63
N SER A 40 -3.04 0.67 1.04
CA SER A 40 -3.71 0.35 2.31
C SER A 40 -4.20 -1.11 2.36
N SER A 41 -4.75 -1.63 1.27
CA SER A 41 -5.20 -3.04 1.22
C SER A 41 -4.05 -4.04 1.30
N LEU A 42 -2.92 -3.73 0.65
CA LEU A 42 -1.70 -4.55 0.72
C LEU A 42 -1.13 -4.52 2.15
N LEU A 43 -1.12 -3.34 2.79
CA LEU A 43 -0.67 -3.20 4.17
C LEU A 43 -1.53 -4.03 5.12
N ALA A 44 -2.86 -3.96 5.00
CA ALA A 44 -3.78 -4.76 5.82
C ALA A 44 -3.58 -6.27 5.60
N SER A 45 -3.19 -6.68 4.39
CA SER A 45 -2.86 -8.08 4.09
C SER A 45 -1.57 -8.55 4.77
N LEU A 46 -0.70 -7.62 5.17
CA LEU A 46 0.56 -7.91 5.88
C LEU A 46 0.41 -7.92 7.40
N ASP A 47 -0.72 -7.48 7.98
CA ASP A 47 -0.88 -7.35 9.44
C ASP A 47 -0.73 -8.69 10.17
N SER A 48 -1.28 -9.78 9.62
CA SER A 48 -1.11 -11.12 10.19
C SER A 48 0.36 -11.57 10.17
N ALA A 49 1.09 -11.24 9.10
CA ALA A 49 2.51 -11.53 8.99
C ALA A 49 3.35 -10.66 9.95
N LYS A 50 2.96 -9.41 10.21
CA LYS A 50 3.61 -8.55 11.23
C LYS A 50 3.53 -9.19 12.61
N VAL A 51 2.36 -9.70 12.98
CA VAL A 51 2.15 -10.38 14.26
C VAL A 51 3.00 -11.64 14.36
N ALA A 52 3.01 -12.48 13.33
CA ALA A 52 3.80 -13.71 13.31
C ALA A 52 5.32 -13.44 13.42
N VAL A 53 5.83 -12.42 12.72
CA VAL A 53 7.24 -12.01 12.84
C VAL A 53 7.54 -11.47 14.25
N ALA A 54 6.63 -10.70 14.84
CA ALA A 54 6.78 -10.19 16.21
C ALA A 54 6.78 -11.30 17.25
N GLU A 55 5.97 -12.34 17.06
CA GLU A 55 5.95 -13.53 17.91
C GLU A 55 7.22 -14.37 17.76
N ASN A 56 7.73 -14.53 16.55
CA ASN A 56 9.01 -15.22 16.34
C ASN A 56 10.16 -14.47 17.02
N TRP A 57 10.16 -13.14 16.94
CA TRP A 57 11.14 -12.31 17.62
C TRP A 57 11.01 -12.37 19.15
N SER A 58 9.79 -12.42 19.69
CA SER A 58 9.57 -12.56 21.15
C SER A 58 10.05 -13.91 21.69
N GLN A 59 10.02 -14.96 20.85
CA GLN A 59 10.61 -16.28 21.11
C GLN A 59 12.14 -16.30 20.92
N GLY A 60 12.73 -15.18 20.51
CA GLY A 60 14.17 -15.02 20.32
C GLY A 60 14.72 -15.56 19.00
N LEU A 61 13.85 -15.79 18.02
CA LEU A 61 14.24 -16.14 16.66
C LEU A 61 14.82 -14.91 15.95
N THR A 62 15.83 -15.13 15.11
CA THR A 62 16.55 -14.07 14.39
C THR A 62 16.88 -14.47 12.96
N GLY A 63 17.20 -13.49 12.11
CA GLY A 63 17.53 -13.74 10.71
C GLY A 63 16.36 -14.42 9.97
N THR A 64 16.67 -15.41 9.14
CA THR A 64 15.68 -16.11 8.31
C THR A 64 14.64 -16.91 9.09
N SER A 65 14.92 -17.24 10.35
CA SER A 65 13.97 -17.94 11.22
C SER A 65 12.78 -17.06 11.61
N LEU A 66 12.89 -15.73 11.48
CA LEU A 66 11.75 -14.81 11.64
C LEU A 66 10.64 -15.04 10.62
N CYS A 67 10.99 -15.51 9.42
CA CYS A 67 10.04 -15.82 8.36
C CYS A 67 9.75 -17.33 8.22
N ASN A 68 10.55 -18.18 8.86
CA ASN A 68 10.52 -19.64 8.69
C ASN A 68 10.69 -20.33 10.05
N ALA A 69 9.87 -19.97 11.02
CA ALA A 69 9.93 -20.59 12.33
C ALA A 69 9.44 -22.04 12.26
N SER A 70 10.15 -22.93 12.94
CA SER A 70 9.68 -24.30 13.19
C SER A 70 9.03 -24.34 14.57
N PRO A 71 7.86 -24.98 14.77
CA PRO A 71 7.13 -25.84 13.83
C PRO A 71 6.05 -25.13 12.98
N THR A 72 5.85 -23.82 13.16
CA THR A 72 4.74 -23.05 12.58
C THR A 72 4.80 -22.83 11.07
N GLY A 73 5.95 -23.03 10.43
CA GLY A 73 6.13 -22.99 8.98
C GLY A 73 6.44 -21.59 8.42
N THR A 74 6.49 -21.48 7.09
CA THR A 74 6.85 -20.25 6.38
C THR A 74 5.73 -19.21 6.45
N ILE A 75 6.07 -17.99 6.86
CA ILE A 75 5.16 -16.84 6.85
C ILE A 75 5.09 -16.28 5.43
N ALA A 76 3.88 -16.23 4.87
CA ALA A 76 3.65 -15.66 3.54
C ALA A 76 4.11 -14.19 3.47
N ASN A 77 4.65 -13.79 2.32
CA ASN A 77 5.16 -12.44 2.07
C ASN A 77 6.34 -12.03 2.96
N CYS A 78 6.93 -12.94 3.75
CA CYS A 78 8.07 -12.67 4.61
C CYS A 78 9.36 -13.20 3.97
N THR A 79 10.41 -12.39 3.98
CA THR A 79 11.73 -12.75 3.45
C THR A 79 12.86 -12.29 4.38
N GLY A 80 13.98 -13.00 4.34
CA GLY A 80 15.18 -12.63 5.10
C GLY A 80 14.90 -12.46 6.60
N SER A 81 15.35 -11.35 7.17
CA SER A 81 15.24 -11.02 8.60
C SER A 81 13.87 -10.45 9.00
N GLY A 82 12.77 -11.04 8.52
CA GLY A 82 11.41 -10.58 8.86
C GLY A 82 10.85 -9.48 7.94
N THR A 83 11.49 -9.21 6.80
CA THR A 83 11.03 -8.19 5.85
C THR A 83 9.77 -8.67 5.14
N LEU A 84 8.67 -7.94 5.30
CA LEU A 84 7.40 -8.25 4.68
C LEU A 84 7.24 -7.45 3.40
N THR A 85 6.84 -8.08 2.30
CA THR A 85 6.60 -7.38 1.03
C THR A 85 5.35 -7.89 0.34
N ALA A 86 4.42 -6.99 0.03
CA ALA A 86 3.24 -7.27 -0.77
C ALA A 86 3.22 -6.34 -1.98
N SER A 87 2.81 -6.86 -3.14
CA SER A 87 2.72 -6.07 -4.36
C SER A 87 1.52 -6.47 -5.21
N ARG A 88 0.97 -5.50 -5.94
CA ARG A 88 -0.03 -5.73 -6.98
C ARG A 88 0.52 -5.24 -8.31
N THR A 89 0.21 -5.97 -9.38
CA THR A 89 0.48 -5.56 -10.74
C THR A 89 -0.79 -4.94 -11.35
N ASN A 90 -0.61 -3.84 -12.10
CA ASN A 90 -1.67 -3.13 -12.82
C ASN A 90 -2.73 -2.37 -11.96
N PRO A 91 -2.45 -1.13 -11.54
CA PRO A 91 -1.16 -0.44 -11.57
C PRO A 91 -0.17 -1.04 -10.55
N THR A 92 1.12 -0.93 -10.81
CA THR A 92 2.14 -1.48 -9.90
C THR A 92 2.18 -0.69 -8.60
N VAL A 93 1.85 -1.37 -7.50
CA VAL A 93 1.97 -0.83 -6.14
C VAL A 93 2.65 -1.88 -5.29
N SER A 94 3.71 -1.51 -4.57
CA SER A 94 4.37 -2.37 -3.59
C SER A 94 4.45 -1.70 -2.23
N VAL A 95 4.26 -2.50 -1.19
CA VAL A 95 4.41 -2.13 0.21
C VAL A 95 5.45 -3.05 0.82
N THR A 96 6.47 -2.47 1.42
CA THR A 96 7.54 -3.20 2.11
C THR A 96 7.60 -2.72 3.56
N LEU A 97 7.57 -3.67 4.49
CA LEU A 97 7.75 -3.44 5.92
C LEU A 97 9.05 -4.08 6.34
N VAL A 98 10.00 -3.26 6.78
CA VAL A 98 11.29 -3.72 7.30
C VAL A 98 11.25 -3.62 8.83
N PRO A 99 11.39 -4.72 9.57
CA PRO A 99 11.45 -4.66 11.01
C PRO A 99 12.79 -4.04 11.45
N SER A 100 12.76 -3.14 12.44
CA SER A 100 13.93 -2.52 13.07
C SER A 100 14.59 -3.48 14.08
N THR A 101 14.71 -4.75 13.72
CA THR A 101 15.48 -5.73 14.49
C THR A 101 16.98 -5.45 14.40
N ALA A 102 17.41 -4.64 13.41
CA ALA A 102 18.79 -4.19 13.25
C ALA A 102 19.29 -3.31 14.42
N ASN A 103 18.40 -2.67 15.18
CA ASN A 103 18.77 -1.82 16.33
C ASN A 103 18.33 -2.40 17.68
N ALA A 104 17.78 -3.61 17.72
CA ALA A 104 17.31 -4.21 18.96
C ALA A 104 18.47 -4.92 19.67
N SER A 105 19.15 -4.20 20.56
CA SER A 105 20.15 -4.76 21.48
C SER A 105 19.57 -5.79 22.48
N VAL A 106 18.28 -6.10 22.40
CA VAL A 106 17.61 -7.10 23.23
C VAL A 106 16.69 -7.95 22.37
N THR A 107 17.13 -9.19 22.10
CA THR A 107 16.29 -10.26 21.59
C THR A 107 15.05 -10.40 22.47
N GLY A 108 13.85 -10.36 21.88
CA GLY A 108 12.58 -10.43 22.61
C GLY A 108 11.92 -9.09 22.97
N GLY A 109 12.49 -7.95 22.57
CA GLY A 109 11.88 -6.62 22.73
C GLY A 109 10.88 -6.25 21.64
N ASN A 110 10.21 -5.09 21.75
CA ASN A 110 9.25 -4.59 20.76
C ASN A 110 9.91 -4.36 19.38
N ILE A 111 9.23 -4.76 18.30
CA ILE A 111 9.66 -4.46 16.92
C ILE A 111 9.04 -3.14 16.47
N SER A 112 9.86 -2.21 15.99
CA SER A 112 9.38 -1.07 15.19
C SER A 112 9.46 -1.42 13.70
N TRP A 113 8.48 -0.97 12.91
CA TRP A 113 8.41 -1.28 11.48
C TRP A 113 8.70 -0.06 10.62
N THR A 114 9.66 -0.12 9.71
CA THR A 114 9.81 0.90 8.67
C THR A 114 8.95 0.51 7.47
N CYS A 115 7.94 1.33 7.17
CA CYS A 115 7.05 1.12 6.04
C CYS A 115 7.50 1.97 4.83
N THR A 116 7.68 1.32 3.69
CA THR A 116 7.98 1.98 2.41
C THR A 116 6.96 1.55 1.35
N VAL A 117 6.51 2.51 0.54
CA VAL A 117 5.54 2.28 -0.54
C VAL A 117 6.10 2.80 -1.86
N SER A 118 5.96 2.00 -2.92
CA SER A 118 6.30 2.41 -4.28
C SER A 118 5.09 2.23 -5.20
N PRO A 119 4.74 3.22 -6.04
CA PRO A 119 5.31 4.56 -6.11
C PRO A 119 4.94 5.43 -4.89
N ALA A 120 5.71 6.49 -4.61
CA ALA A 120 5.47 7.36 -3.45
C ALA A 120 4.09 8.04 -3.44
N THR A 121 3.48 8.26 -4.62
CA THR A 121 2.12 8.79 -4.75
C THR A 121 1.05 7.87 -4.15
N ALA A 122 1.35 6.57 -4.03
CA ALA A 122 0.52 5.56 -3.41
C ALA A 122 0.62 5.53 -1.88
N ASN A 123 1.46 6.37 -1.25
CA ASN A 123 1.62 6.36 0.20
C ASN A 123 0.28 6.66 0.92
N PRO A 124 -0.23 5.73 1.77
CA PRO A 124 -1.50 5.89 2.46
C PRO A 124 -1.41 6.80 3.71
N GLY A 125 -0.28 7.49 3.93
CA GLY A 125 -0.12 8.43 5.05
C GLY A 125 0.10 7.68 6.36
N SER A 126 -0.69 8.01 7.40
CA SER A 126 -0.54 7.44 8.75
C SER A 126 -0.77 5.93 8.85
N ALA A 127 -1.36 5.30 7.83
CA ALA A 127 -1.41 3.85 7.77
C ALA A 127 0.00 3.26 7.59
N CYS A 128 0.88 3.93 6.84
CA CYS A 128 2.26 3.53 6.60
C CYS A 128 3.22 4.32 7.49
N THR A 129 2.95 4.38 8.79
CA THR A 129 3.89 4.89 9.79
C THR A 129 4.16 3.80 10.82
N GLY A 130 5.44 3.55 11.07
CA GLY A 130 5.92 2.47 11.93
C GLY A 130 5.44 2.55 13.36
N SER A 131 4.42 1.75 13.68
CA SER A 131 4.14 1.28 15.04
C SER A 131 4.31 -0.24 15.05
#